data_AF-A0A433B9V9-F1
#
_entry.id   AF-A0A433B9V9-F1
#
_cell.length_a   1.000
_cell.length_b   1.000
_cell.length_c   1.000
_cell.angle_alpha   90.00
_cell.angle_beta   90.00
_cell.angle_gamma   90.00
#
_symmetry.space_group_name_H-M   'P 1'
#
loop_
_entity.id
_entity.type
_entity.pdbx_description
1 polymer ?
#
loop_
_entity_poly.entity_id
_entity_poly.type
_entity_poly.pdbx_seq_one_letter_code
_entity_poly.pdbx_strand_id
1 'polypeptide(L)'
;MDRLTQLQDAIDQTARIFFNSIHYLNSKAAMVPLNDSIPIIAPNMQADPPDLFQQNTRELATDLVKKAKEIDALVDALPGVKYTEEEQIKALEDLEKANALANEEHEAAVAHARSLLDQVSQALRTIADDQSQAAASVS
;
A
#
# COMPACT_ATOMS: atom_id res chain seq x y z
N MET A 1 4.56 1.06 0.17
CA MET A 1 4.33 2.15 1.13
C MET A 1 3.43 1.60 2.22
N ASP A 2 3.77 1.80 3.49
CA ASP A 2 2.97 1.28 4.60
C ASP A 2 1.56 1.91 4.63
N ARG A 3 0.54 1.17 5.08
CA ARG A 3 -0.86 1.65 5.09
C ARG A 3 -1.05 2.79 6.09
N LEU A 4 -0.31 2.79 7.20
CA LEU A 4 -0.34 3.89 8.15
C LEU A 4 0.27 5.16 7.55
N THR A 5 1.39 5.03 6.83
CA THR A 5 1.99 6.16 6.09
C THR A 5 1.03 6.72 5.03
N GLN A 6 0.35 5.86 4.27
CA GLN A 6 -0.65 6.30 3.28
C GLN A 6 -1.82 7.06 3.92
N LEU A 7 -2.27 6.64 5.10
CA LEU A 7 -3.31 7.34 5.85
C LEU A 7 -2.83 8.71 6.34
N GLN A 8 -1.60 8.80 6.84
CA GLN A 8 -0.99 10.07 7.25
C GLN A 8 -0.92 11.05 6.07
N ASP A 9 -0.41 10.61 4.92
CA ASP A 9 -0.35 11.43 3.70
C ASP A 9 -1.75 11.90 3.25
N ALA A 10 -2.77 11.03 3.35
CA ALA A 10 -4.14 11.35 2.98
C ALA A 10 -4.77 12.42 3.92
N ILE A 11 -4.47 12.35 5.22
CA ILE A 11 -4.91 13.35 6.20
C ILE A 11 -4.24 14.69 5.92
N ASP A 12 -2.93 14.70 5.68
CA ASP A 12 -2.17 15.91 5.34
C ASP A 12 -2.68 16.56 4.04
N GLN A 13 -2.99 15.74 3.04
CA GLN A 13 -3.59 16.20 1.79
C GLN A 13 -4.97 16.82 2.04
N THR A 14 -5.79 16.22 2.90
CA THR A 14 -7.12 16.73 3.25
C THR A 14 -7.02 18.08 3.96
N ALA A 15 -6.08 18.26 4.88
CA ALA A 15 -5.82 19.54 5.53
C ALA A 15 -5.43 20.65 4.52
N ARG A 16 -4.61 20.31 3.52
CA ARG A 16 -4.27 21.23 2.42
C ARG A 16 -5.48 21.59 1.57
N ILE A 17 -6.34 20.62 1.24
CA ILE A 17 -7.58 20.85 0.49
C ILE A 17 -8.48 21.81 1.28
N PHE A 18 -8.63 21.63 2.59
CA PHE A 18 -9.40 22.56 3.43
C PHE A 18 -8.85 23.98 3.38
N PHE A 19 -7.55 24.15 3.59
CA PHE A 19 -6.91 25.47 3.56
C PHE A 19 -7.10 26.15 2.20
N ASN A 20 -6.84 25.43 1.11
CA ASN A 20 -6.98 25.94 -0.24
C ASN A 20 -8.44 26.26 -0.58
N SER A 21 -9.39 25.45 -0.12
CA SER A 21 -10.82 25.67 -0.35
C SER A 21 -11.31 26.92 0.36
N ILE A 22 -10.94 27.11 1.64
CA ILE A 22 -11.29 28.32 2.39
C ILE A 22 -10.63 29.54 1.74
N HIS A 23 -9.37 29.43 1.33
CA HIS A 23 -8.68 30.51 0.63
C HIS A 23 -9.36 30.87 -0.69
N TYR A 24 -9.76 29.88 -1.48
CA TYR A 24 -10.49 30.08 -2.73
C TYR A 24 -11.83 30.79 -2.48
N LEU A 25 -12.63 30.28 -1.54
CA LEU A 25 -13.92 30.89 -1.20
C LEU A 25 -13.78 32.33 -0.74
N ASN A 26 -12.76 32.65 0.07
CA ASN A 26 -12.54 33.99 0.56
C ASN A 26 -12.00 34.95 -0.51
N SER A 27 -11.07 34.50 -1.36
CA SER A 27 -10.43 35.34 -2.37
C SER A 27 -11.27 35.53 -3.64
N LYS A 28 -12.06 34.51 -4.01
CA LYS A 28 -12.81 34.46 -5.28
C LYS A 28 -14.31 34.75 -5.15
N ALA A 29 -14.83 34.93 -3.95
CA ALA A 29 -16.22 35.33 -3.76
C ALA A 29 -16.48 36.75 -4.27
N ALA A 30 -17.56 36.90 -5.05
CA ALA A 30 -18.11 38.18 -5.40
C ALA A 30 -18.82 38.82 -4.19
N MET A 31 -18.76 40.15 -4.08
CA MET A 31 -19.56 40.87 -3.08
C MET A 31 -21.01 40.93 -3.54
N VAL A 32 -21.95 40.68 -2.63
CA VAL A 32 -23.39 40.73 -2.89
C VAL A 32 -23.97 41.94 -2.14
N PRO A 33 -24.73 42.83 -2.81
CA PRO A 33 -25.32 43.98 -2.13
C PRO A 33 -26.42 43.51 -1.17
N LEU A 34 -26.45 44.09 0.04
CA LEU A 34 -27.48 43.77 1.05
C LEU A 34 -28.85 44.41 0.71
N ASN A 35 -28.82 45.47 -0.11
CA ASN A 35 -29.99 46.18 -0.62
C ASN A 35 -29.69 46.61 -2.06
N ASP A 36 -30.58 46.29 -3.00
CA ASP A 36 -30.44 46.63 -4.43
C ASP A 36 -30.35 48.15 -4.69
N SER A 37 -30.76 48.96 -3.72
CA SER A 37 -30.69 50.43 -3.78
C SER A 37 -29.30 51.00 -3.48
N ILE A 38 -28.37 50.19 -2.96
CA ILE A 38 -27.03 50.63 -2.57
C ILE A 38 -25.99 49.91 -3.44
N PRO A 39 -25.33 50.61 -4.37
CA PRO A 39 -24.32 50.00 -5.24
C PRO A 39 -23.04 49.67 -4.44
N ILE A 40 -22.35 48.62 -4.86
CA ILE A 40 -21.06 48.21 -4.28
C ILE A 40 -19.97 49.20 -4.73
N ILE A 41 -19.37 49.89 -3.76
CA ILE A 41 -18.38 50.96 -3.99
C ILE A 41 -16.99 50.38 -4.32
N ALA A 42 -16.65 49.20 -3.79
CA ALA A 42 -15.37 48.53 -3.98
C ALA A 42 -15.58 47.03 -4.26
N PRO A 43 -15.83 46.63 -5.52
CA PRO A 43 -16.02 45.23 -5.87
C PRO A 43 -14.72 44.45 -5.73
N ASN A 44 -14.82 43.16 -5.38
CA ASN A 44 -13.68 42.26 -5.39
C ASN A 44 -13.22 42.02 -6.84
N MET A 45 -12.09 42.63 -7.23
CA MET A 45 -11.53 42.50 -8.58
C MET A 45 -10.98 41.11 -8.91
N GLN A 46 -10.76 40.28 -7.89
CA GLN A 46 -10.30 38.90 -8.06
C GLN A 46 -11.44 37.90 -8.13
N ALA A 47 -12.70 38.35 -7.94
CA ALA A 47 -13.86 37.48 -7.93
C ALA A 47 -14.04 36.76 -9.27
N ASP A 48 -14.35 35.47 -9.20
CA ASP A 48 -14.69 34.69 -10.37
C ASP A 48 -16.17 34.94 -10.75
N PRO A 49 -16.55 34.77 -12.03
CA PRO A 49 -17.95 34.81 -12.45
C PRO A 49 -18.82 33.84 -11.63
N PRO A 50 -20.09 34.17 -11.32
CA PRO A 50 -20.94 33.34 -10.46
C PRO A 50 -21.02 31.87 -10.87
N ASP A 51 -21.14 31.61 -12.17
CA ASP A 51 -21.21 30.24 -12.71
C ASP A 51 -19.91 29.46 -12.47
N LEU A 52 -18.76 30.10 -12.72
CA LEU A 52 -17.45 29.52 -12.51
C LEU A 52 -17.16 29.30 -11.02
N PHE A 53 -17.52 30.28 -10.18
CA PHE A 53 -17.38 30.18 -8.73
C PHE A 53 -18.22 29.04 -8.15
N GLN A 54 -19.47 28.89 -8.62
CA GLN A 54 -20.36 27.81 -8.21
C GLN A 54 -19.83 26.45 -8.67
N GLN A 55 -19.34 26.36 -9.91
CA GLN A 55 -18.73 25.14 -10.44
C GLN A 55 -17.51 24.71 -9.63
N ASN A 56 -16.56 25.63 -9.41
CA ASN A 56 -15.33 25.35 -8.67
C ASN A 56 -15.62 25.00 -7.21
N THR A 57 -16.58 25.69 -6.57
CA THR A 57 -17.00 25.36 -5.20
C THR A 57 -17.57 23.94 -5.11
N ARG A 58 -18.35 23.53 -6.12
CA ARG A 58 -18.92 22.18 -6.19
C ARG A 58 -17.84 21.13 -6.44
N GLU A 59 -16.84 21.42 -7.26
CA GLU A 59 -15.69 20.55 -7.50
C GLU A 59 -14.88 20.36 -6.22
N LEU A 60 -14.52 21.44 -5.52
CA LEU A 60 -13.80 21.40 -4.23
C LEU A 60 -14.56 20.56 -3.19
N ALA A 61 -15.88 20.74 -3.08
CA ALA A 61 -16.71 19.96 -2.16
C ALA A 61 -16.75 18.47 -2.55
N THR A 62 -16.79 18.17 -3.85
CA THR A 62 -16.79 16.79 -4.35
C THR A 62 -15.46 16.10 -4.07
N ASP A 63 -14.35 16.80 -4.31
CA ASP A 63 -13.00 16.29 -4.03
C ASP A 63 -12.78 16.03 -2.54
N LEU A 64 -13.28 16.94 -1.70
CA LEU A 64 -13.23 16.76 -0.24
C LEU A 64 -14.01 15.50 0.19
N VAL A 65 -15.24 15.32 -0.29
CA VAL A 65 -16.05 14.12 0.03
C VAL A 65 -15.39 12.85 -0.48
N LYS A 66 -14.80 12.90 -1.67
CA LYS A 66 -14.07 11.76 -2.24
C LYS A 66 -12.86 11.40 -1.37
N LYS A 67 -12.09 12.41 -0.93
CA LYS A 67 -10.94 12.20 -0.04
C LYS A 67 -11.33 11.66 1.32
N ALA A 68 -12.45 12.12 1.89
CA ALA A 68 -12.99 11.56 3.13
C ALA A 68 -13.32 10.06 2.97
N LYS A 69 -13.96 9.66 1.87
CA LYS A 69 -14.24 8.24 1.58
C LYS A 69 -12.99 7.41 1.35
N GLU A 70 -11.96 7.98 0.70
CA GLU A 70 -10.67 7.32 0.54
C GLU A 70 -10.02 7.07 1.92
N ILE A 71 -10.11 8.03 2.85
CA ILE A 71 -9.64 7.88 4.23
C ILE A 71 -10.41 6.76 4.94
N ASP A 72 -11.75 6.73 4.85
CA ASP A 72 -12.57 5.68 5.46
C ASP A 72 -12.15 4.29 4.96
N ALA A 73 -11.96 4.14 3.65
CA ALA A 73 -11.50 2.88 3.06
C ALA A 73 -10.09 2.49 3.51
N LEU A 74 -9.19 3.46 3.73
CA LEU A 74 -7.85 3.23 4.26
C LEU A 74 -7.90 2.77 5.72
N VAL A 75 -8.79 3.36 6.54
CA VAL A 75 -9.01 2.96 7.93
C VAL A 75 -9.55 1.53 8.00
N ASP A 76 -10.54 1.18 7.18
CA ASP A 76 -11.09 -0.18 7.10
C ASP A 76 -10.04 -1.22 6.65
N ALA A 77 -9.08 -0.76 5.85
CA ALA A 77 -7.97 -1.56 5.38
C ALA A 77 -6.79 -1.59 6.35
N LEU A 78 -6.83 -0.93 7.51
CA LEU A 78 -5.70 -0.99 8.45
C LEU A 78 -5.47 -2.44 8.94
N PRO A 79 -4.24 -2.98 8.79
CA PRO A 79 -3.93 -4.32 9.27
C PRO A 79 -4.06 -4.34 10.79
N GLY A 80 -4.62 -5.42 11.34
CA GLY A 80 -4.74 -5.58 12.79
C GLY A 80 -5.89 -4.83 13.45
N VAL A 81 -6.57 -3.89 12.77
CA VAL A 81 -7.63 -3.05 13.40
C VAL A 81 -8.84 -3.84 13.92
N LYS A 82 -9.03 -5.07 13.42
CA LYS A 82 -10.15 -5.96 13.78
C LYS A 82 -9.82 -6.95 14.89
N TYR A 83 -8.55 -7.05 15.30
CA TYR A 83 -8.07 -8.05 16.25
C TYR A 83 -7.59 -7.38 17.52
N THR A 84 -7.77 -8.05 18.66
CA THR A 84 -7.16 -7.60 19.91
C THR A 84 -5.65 -7.87 19.90
N GLU A 85 -4.91 -7.18 20.76
CA GLU A 85 -3.48 -7.41 20.92
C GLU A 85 -3.18 -8.87 21.30
N GLU A 86 -3.98 -9.45 22.19
CA GLU A 86 -3.86 -10.86 22.59
C GLU A 86 -4.06 -11.83 21.42
N GLU A 87 -5.04 -11.58 20.56
CA GLU A 87 -5.28 -12.38 19.35
C GLU A 87 -4.11 -12.27 18.36
N GLN A 88 -3.54 -11.07 18.21
CA GLN A 88 -2.37 -10.84 17.36
C GLN A 88 -1.14 -11.56 17.89
N ILE A 89 -0.88 -11.48 19.19
CA ILE A 89 0.24 -12.19 19.85
C ILE A 89 0.08 -13.70 19.67
N LYS A 90 -1.12 -14.23 19.91
CA LYS A 90 -1.38 -15.65 19.71
C LYS A 90 -1.18 -16.10 18.26
N ALA A 91 -1.64 -15.30 17.30
CA ALA A 91 -1.42 -15.58 15.89
C ALA A 91 0.08 -15.59 15.53
N LEU A 92 0.88 -14.71 16.13
CA LEU A 92 2.33 -14.70 15.98
C LEU A 92 2.97 -15.97 16.55
N GLU A 93 2.59 -16.39 17.76
CA GLU A 93 3.10 -17.64 18.35
C GLU A 93 2.76 -18.88 17.50
N ASP A 94 1.55 -18.93 16.96
CA ASP A 94 1.12 -20.03 16.10
C ASP A 94 1.86 -20.02 14.75
N LEU A 95 2.10 -18.84 14.18
CA LEU A 95 2.94 -18.66 12.99
C LEU A 95 4.39 -19.07 13.25
N GLU A 96 4.96 -18.74 14.41
CA GLU A 96 6.31 -19.12 14.78
C GLU A 96 6.46 -20.63 14.90
N LYS A 97 5.52 -21.31 15.56
CA LYS A 97 5.48 -22.79 15.64
C LYS A 97 5.35 -23.43 14.26
N ALA A 98 4.46 -22.91 13.42
CA ALA A 98 4.28 -23.41 12.06
C ALA A 98 5.55 -23.22 11.20
N ASN A 99 6.24 -22.08 11.37
CA ASN A 99 7.50 -21.80 10.68
C ASN A 99 8.61 -22.76 11.13
N ALA A 100 8.73 -23.00 12.44
CA ALA A 100 9.70 -23.95 12.98
C ALA A 100 9.51 -25.36 12.40
N LEU A 101 8.27 -25.86 12.38
CA LEU A 101 7.94 -27.16 11.78
C LEU A 101 8.27 -27.20 10.29
N ALA A 102 7.84 -26.18 9.53
CA ALA A 102 8.13 -26.10 8.10
C ALA A 102 9.64 -26.03 7.81
N ASN A 103 10.42 -25.39 8.69
CA ASN A 103 11.86 -25.35 8.57
C ASN A 103 12.51 -26.71 8.86
N GLU A 104 12.05 -27.45 9.88
CA GLU A 104 12.52 -28.82 10.13
C GLU A 104 12.23 -29.75 8.95
N GLU A 105 11.03 -29.68 8.38
CA GLU A 105 10.67 -30.45 7.17
C GLU A 105 11.56 -30.05 5.99
N HIS A 106 11.83 -28.75 5.83
CA HIS A 106 12.72 -28.25 4.80
C HIS A 106 14.15 -28.78 4.96
N GLU A 107 14.71 -28.74 6.18
CA GLU A 107 16.03 -29.28 6.50
C GLU A 107 16.12 -30.78 6.22
N ALA A 108 15.11 -31.56 6.62
CA ALA A 108 15.03 -32.99 6.34
C ALA A 108 14.98 -33.28 4.83
N ALA A 109 14.18 -32.53 4.08
CA ALA A 109 14.08 -32.65 2.62
C ALA A 109 15.42 -32.32 1.94
N VAL A 110 16.10 -31.27 2.39
CA VAL A 110 17.42 -30.89 1.89
C VAL A 110 18.47 -31.96 2.21
N ALA A 111 18.46 -32.52 3.41
CA ALA A 111 19.38 -33.60 3.79
C ALA A 111 19.17 -34.84 2.92
N HIS A 112 17.91 -35.24 2.69
CA HIS A 112 17.58 -36.36 1.81
C HIS A 112 18.01 -36.11 0.36
N ALA A 113 17.75 -34.91 -0.17
CA ALA A 113 18.18 -34.53 -1.52
C ALA A 113 19.71 -34.57 -1.67
N ARG A 114 20.46 -34.13 -0.66
CA ARG A 114 21.94 -34.23 -0.65
C ARG A 114 22.40 -35.69 -0.67
N SER A 115 21.80 -36.55 0.15
CA SER A 115 22.15 -37.97 0.15
C SER A 115 21.89 -38.65 -1.20
N LEU A 116 20.76 -38.36 -1.84
CA LEU A 116 20.47 -38.86 -3.19
C LEU A 116 21.47 -38.35 -4.22
N LEU A 117 21.84 -37.06 -4.14
CA LEU A 117 22.85 -36.48 -5.03
C LEU A 117 24.21 -37.18 -4.89
N ASP A 118 24.63 -37.49 -3.67
CA ASP A 118 25.87 -38.23 -3.41
C ASP A 118 25.81 -39.65 -3.99
N GLN A 119 24.68 -40.35 -3.80
CA GLN A 119 24.48 -41.70 -4.36
C GLN A 119 24.53 -41.70 -5.89
N VAL A 120 23.84 -40.75 -6.54
CA VAL A 120 23.86 -40.61 -8.00
C VAL A 120 25.27 -40.26 -8.49
N SER A 121 25.96 -39.35 -7.80
CA SER A 121 27.33 -38.96 -8.15
C SER A 121 28.30 -40.14 -8.02
N GLN A 122 28.13 -40.98 -7.00
CA GLN A 122 28.96 -42.17 -6.80
C GLN A 122 28.68 -43.24 -7.86
N ALA A 123 27.40 -43.50 -8.18
CA ALA A 123 27.03 -44.43 -9.26
C ALA A 123 27.59 -43.98 -10.62
N LEU A 124 27.51 -42.68 -10.93
CA LEU A 124 28.10 -42.11 -12.15
C LEU A 124 29.62 -42.28 -12.19
N ARG A 125 30.33 -42.09 -11.05
CA ARG A 125 31.78 -42.35 -10.96
C ARG A 125 32.11 -43.82 -11.21
N THR A 126 31.40 -44.75 -10.57
CA THR A 126 31.62 -46.19 -10.80
C THR A 126 31.41 -46.58 -12.26
N ILE A 127 30.34 -46.09 -12.89
CA ILE A 127 30.09 -46.35 -14.32
C ILE A 127 31.23 -45.77 -15.20
N ALA A 128 31.71 -44.56 -14.89
CA ALA A 128 32.82 -43.96 -15.61
C ALA A 128 34.13 -44.75 -15.44
N ASP A 129 34.41 -45.23 -14.23
CA ASP A 129 35.59 -46.05 -13.92
C ASP A 129 35.53 -47.42 -14.61
N ASP A 130 34.37 -48.07 -14.62
CA ASP A 130 34.14 -49.35 -15.32
C ASP A 130 34.33 -49.20 -16.83
N GLN A 131 33.82 -48.12 -17.44
CA GLN A 131 34.02 -47.86 -18.87
C GLN A 131 35.48 -47.57 -19.22
N SER A 132 36.20 -46.87 -18.34
CA SER A 132 37.64 -46.63 -18.46
C SER A 132 38.45 -47.94 -18.44
N GLN A 133 38.14 -48.86 -17.52
CA GLN A 133 38.80 -50.17 -17.42
C GLN A 133 38.43 -51.11 -18.58
N ALA A 134 37.17 -51.09 -19.04
CA ALA A 134 36.74 -51.84 -20.22
C ALA A 134 37.45 -51.34 -21.49
N ALA A 135 37.66 -50.03 -21.65
CA ALA A 135 38.44 -49.49 -22.75
C ALA A 135 39.93 -49.87 -22.67
N ALA A 136 40.50 -49.95 -21.47
CA ALA A 136 41.91 -50.31 -21.24
C ALA A 136 42.23 -51.81 -21.38
N SER A 137 41.22 -52.68 -21.31
CA SER A 137 41.38 -54.15 -21.46
C SER A 137 41.14 -54.65 -22.89
N VAL A 138 40.67 -53.78 -23.79
CA VAL A 138 40.41 -54.08 -25.21
C VAL A 138 41.54 -53.53 -26.12
N SER A 139 42.52 -52.81 -25.57
CA SER A 139 43.79 -52.43 -26.23
C SER A 139 44.95 -53.26 -25.71
#